data_AF-F8AGP7-F1
#
_entry.id   AF-F8AGP7-F1
#
_cell.length_a   1.000
_cell.length_b   1.000
_cell.length_c   1.000
_cell.angle_alpha   90.00
_cell.angle_beta   90.00
_cell.angle_gamma   90.00
#
_symmetry.space_group_name_H-M   'P 1'
#
loop_
_entity.id
_entity.type
_entity.pdbx_description
1 polymer ?
#
loop_
_entity_poly.entity_id
_entity_poly.type
_entity_poly.pdbx_seq_one_letter_code
_entity_poly.pdbx_strand_id
1 'polypeptide(L)' 'MTEIRHYKIGEDRFKISEDEVARRELKVTKVADDVIQIQEEIHGIIALVGATSTVNIKKDELKELIKIVREEFGWTDIC' A
#
# COMPACT_ATOMS: atom_id res chain seq x y z
N MET A 1 13.27 11.92 17.90
CA MET A 1 13.04 11.37 16.55
C MET A 1 12.12 10.17 16.72
N THR A 2 10.87 10.29 16.28
CA THR A 2 9.91 9.18 16.33
C THR A 2 10.40 8.09 15.38
N GLU A 3 10.63 6.87 15.86
CA GLU A 3 10.96 5.74 14.98
C GLU A 3 9.81 5.55 13.98
N ILE A 4 10.08 5.81 12.70
CA ILE A 4 9.13 5.54 11.62
C ILE A 4 9.13 4.03 11.39
N ARG A 5 8.08 3.35 11.85
CA ARG A 5 7.90 1.90 11.64
C ARG A 5 7.03 1.65 10.42
N HIS A 6 7.59 0.91 9.46
CA HIS A 6 6.87 0.42 8.29
C HIS A 6 6.31 -0.97 8.59
N TYR A 7 4.99 -1.12 8.46
CA TYR A 7 4.30 -2.39 8.58
C TYR A 7 3.94 -2.89 7.18
N LYS A 8 4.53 -3.99 6.73
CA LYS A 8 4.12 -4.62 5.47
C LYS A 8 2.75 -5.27 5.66
N ILE A 9 1.78 -4.85 4.87
CA ILE A 9 0.38 -5.33 4.93
C ILE A 9 -0.02 -6.19 3.73
N GLY A 10 0.79 -6.17 2.66
CA GLY A 10 0.55 -6.98 1.48
C GLY A 10 1.84 -7.23 0.70
N GLU A 11 1.90 -8.38 0.03
CA GLU A 11 2.91 -8.68 -0.97
C GLU A 11 2.27 -9.55 -2.06
N ASP A 12 2.54 -9.24 -3.32
CA ASP A 12 2.22 -10.07 -4.46
C ASP A 12 3.40 -10.15 -5.44
N ARG A 13 3.34 -11.12 -6.35
CA ARG A 13 4.31 -11.26 -7.44
C ARG A 13 3.55 -11.38 -8.74
N PHE A 14 4.00 -10.67 -9.76
CA PHE A 14 3.37 -10.67 -11.07
C PHE A 14 4.42 -10.70 -12.18
N LYS A 15 4.10 -11.35 -13.30
CA LYS A 15 4.96 -11.37 -14.47
C LYS A 15 4.91 -10.02 -15.17
N ILE A 16 6.09 -9.47 -15.49
CA ILE A 16 6.24 -8.31 -16.37
C ILE A 16 6.51 -8.78 -17.81
N SER A 17 7.26 -9.86 -17.98
CA SER A 17 7.55 -10.50 -19.27
C SER A 17 7.74 -12.01 -19.12
N GLU A 18 8.08 -12.72 -20.20
CA GLU A 18 8.30 -14.18 -20.16
C GLU A 18 9.40 -14.59 -19.16
N ASP A 19 10.45 -13.77 -19.05
CA ASP A 19 11.62 -14.02 -18.21
C ASP A 19 11.68 -13.14 -16.95
N GLU A 20 10.70 -12.22 -16.76
CA GLU A 20 10.71 -11.26 -15.65
C GLU A 20 9.48 -11.34 -14.76
N VAL A 21 9.73 -11.49 -13.46
CA VAL A 21 8.73 -11.45 -12.39
C VAL A 21 9.08 -10.31 -11.44
N ALA A 22 8.15 -9.38 -11.25
CA ALA A 22 8.26 -8.37 -10.22
C ALA A 22 7.54 -8.79 -8.94
N ARG A 23 7.98 -8.18 -7.85
CA ARG A 23 7.35 -8.28 -6.54
C ARG A 23 6.81 -6.92 -6.16
N ARG A 24 5.54 -6.84 -5.75
CA ARG A 24 4.98 -5.61 -5.20
C ARG A 24 4.73 -5.81 -3.72
N GLU A 25 5.14 -4.83 -2.92
CA GLU A 25 4.93 -4.77 -1.49
C GLU A 25 4.05 -3.57 -1.16
N LEU A 26 3.13 -3.75 -0.22
CA LEU A 26 2.31 -2.68 0.30
C LEU A 26 2.62 -2.50 1.79
N LYS A 27 3.00 -1.28 2.16
CA LYS A 27 3.47 -0.91 3.50
C LYS A 27 2.60 0.20 4.06
N VAL A 28 2.32 0.15 5.36
CA VAL A 28 1.64 1.21 6.10
C VAL A 28 2.58 1.76 7.15
N THR A 29 2.59 3.09 7.26
CA THR A 29 3.48 3.81 8.16
C THR A 29 2.69 4.85 8.92
N LYS A 30 2.78 4.86 10.25
CA LYS A 30 2.20 5.94 11.05
C LYS A 30 3.13 7.15 10.96
N VAL A 31 2.68 8.22 10.30
CA VAL A 31 3.47 9.46 10.14
C VAL A 31 3.02 10.57 11.10
N ALA A 32 1.77 10.53 11.56
CA ALA A 32 1.22 11.37 12.63
C ALA A 32 0.15 10.60 13.44
N ASP A 33 -0.44 11.21 14.47
CA ASP A 33 -1.46 10.55 15.29
C ASP A 33 -2.76 10.25 14.54
N ASP A 34 -3.08 11.05 13.53
CA ASP A 34 -4.27 10.98 12.70
C ASP A 34 -3.98 10.68 11.23
N VAL A 35 -2.70 10.53 10.85
CA VAL A 35 -2.30 10.29 9.45
C VAL A 35 -1.52 8.99 9.32
N ILE A 36 -1.95 8.16 8.36
CA ILE A 36 -1.21 6.99 7.89
C ILE A 36 -0.68 7.25 6.48
N GLN A 37 0.52 6.78 6.19
CA GLN A 37 1.06 6.70 4.85
C GLN A 37 0.95 5.27 4.36
N ILE A 38 0.31 5.07 3.21
CA ILE A 38 0.30 3.81 2.48
C ILE A 38 1.32 3.94 1.35
N GLN A 39 2.25 3.01 1.28
CA GLN A 39 3.33 2.97 0.31
C GLN A 39 3.29 1.65 -0.45
N GLU A 40 3.19 1.74 -1.77
CA GLU A 40 3.34 0.62 -2.68
C GLU A 40 4.74 0.68 -3.31
N GLU A 41 5.50 -0.41 -3.20
CA GLU A 41 6.82 -0.57 -3.82
C GLU A 41 6.77 -1.72 -4.81
N ILE A 42 7.20 -1.48 -6.05
CA ILE A 42 7.38 -2.51 -7.07
C ILE A 42 8.88 -2.76 -7.20
N HIS A 43 9.31 -4.00 -6.98
CA HIS A 43 10.69 -4.47 -7.08
C HIS A 43 10.82 -5.35 -8.33
N GLY A 44 11.66 -4.93 -9.28
CA GLY A 44 12.04 -5.76 -10.43
C GLY A 44 13.20 -6.69 -10.08
N ILE A 45 13.51 -7.64 -10.95
CA ILE A 45 14.64 -8.58 -10.75
C ILE A 45 15.98 -7.83 -10.70
N ILE A 46 16.10 -6.74 -11.47
CA ILE A 46 17.37 -6.01 -11.67
C ILE A 46 17.46 -4.76 -10.77
N ALA A 47 16.34 -4.29 -10.18
CA ALA A 47 16.29 -3.06 -9.40
C ALA A 47 15.80 -3.30 -7.96
N LEU A 48 16.54 -2.75 -6.99
CA LEU A 48 16.19 -2.76 -5.56
C LEU A 48 14.79 -2.21 -5.29
N VAL A 49 14.33 -1.20 -6.06
CA VAL A 49 12.94 -0.74 -6.19
C VAL A 49 12.78 -0.12 -7.58
N GLY A 50 11.87 -0.62 -8.40
CA GLY A 50 11.57 -0.13 -9.76
C GLY A 50 10.53 0.99 -9.80
N ALA A 51 9.62 1.04 -8.83
CA ALA A 51 8.68 2.15 -8.66
C ALA A 51 8.19 2.23 -7.20
N THR A 52 7.89 3.44 -6.74
CA THR A 52 7.25 3.66 -5.43
C THR A 52 6.12 4.65 -5.60
N SER A 53 4.95 4.30 -5.08
CA SER A 53 3.80 5.18 -4.94
C SER A 53 3.48 5.35 -3.46
N THR A 54 3.14 6.56 -3.04
CA THR A 54 2.82 6.87 -1.64
C THR A 54 1.59 7.76 -1.57
N VAL A 55 0.66 7.43 -0.69
CA VAL A 55 -0.49 8.26 -0.35
C VAL A 55 -0.60 8.43 1.15
N ASN A 56 -0.87 9.65 1.59
CA ASN A 56 -1.17 9.95 2.98
C ASN A 56 -2.68 10.05 3.14
N ILE A 57 -3.22 9.36 4.14
CA ILE A 57 -4.65 9.29 4.41
C ILE A 57 -4.88 9.67 5.87
N LYS A 58 -5.78 10.61 6.11
CA LYS A 58 -6.25 10.89 7.47
C LYS A 58 -7.20 9.79 7.93
N LYS A 59 -7.22 9.51 9.23
CA LYS A 59 -8.11 8.49 9.82
C LYS A 59 -9.59 8.69 9.48
N ASP A 60 -10.04 9.94 9.35
CA ASP A 60 -11.43 10.23 9.00
C ASP A 60 -11.72 10.00 7.52
N GLU A 61 -10.78 10.35 6.62
CA GLU A 61 -10.87 10.05 5.19
C GLU A 61 -10.85 8.53 4.92
N LEU A 62 -10.13 7.76 5.74
CA LEU A 62 -10.12 6.31 5.63
C LEU A 62 -11.53 5.71 5.86
N LYS A 63 -12.29 6.25 6.82
CA LYS A 63 -13.66 5.77 7.08
C LYS A 63 -14.57 6.04 5.89
N GLU A 64 -14.44 7.21 5.27
CA GLU A 64 -15.19 7.58 4.07
C GLU A 64 -14.80 6.67 2.89
N LEU A 65 -13.51 6.40 2.71
CA LEU A 65 -13.02 5.48 1.69
C LEU A 65 -13.61 4.07 1.88
N ILE A 66 -13.57 3.52 3.11
CA ILE A 66 -14.15 2.20 3.41
C ILE A 66 -15.64 2.18 3.09
N LYS A 67 -16.36 3.26 3.42
CA LYS A 67 -17.78 3.38 3.10
C LYS A 67 -18.03 3.35 1.59
N ILE A 68 -17.33 4.19 0.82
CA ILE A 68 -17.44 4.24 -0.64
C ILE A 68 -17.12 2.88 -1.26
N VAL A 69 -16.04 2.23 -0.81
CA VAL A 69 -15.62 0.93 -1.36
C VAL A 69 -16.63 -0.18 -1.05
N ARG A 70 -17.28 -0.14 0.12
CA ARG A 70 -18.38 -1.07 0.45
C ARG A 70 -19.65 -0.78 -0.38
N GLU A 71 -20.03 0.49 -0.51
CA GLU A 71 -21.29 0.90 -1.14
C GLU A 71 -21.24 0.80 -2.67
N GLU A 72 -20.16 1.28 -3.30
CA GLU A 72 -20.03 1.39 -4.76
C GLU A 72 -19.42 0.12 -5.39
N PHE A 73 -18.50 -0.55 -4.69
CA PHE A 73 -17.76 -1.69 -5.23
C PHE A 73 -18.16 -3.04 -4.60
N GLY A 74 -18.97 -3.03 -3.54
CA GLY A 74 -19.47 -4.25 -2.89
C GLY A 74 -18.39 -5.05 -2.16
N TRP A 75 -17.24 -4.46 -1.84
CA TRP A 75 -16.14 -5.16 -1.17
C TRP A 75 -16.43 -5.28 0.33
N THR A 76 -16.80 -6.49 0.76
CA THR A 76 -17.18 -6.77 2.16
C THR A 76 -16.01 -7.09 3.07
N ASP A 77 -14.86 -7.46 2.50
CA ASP A 77 -13.72 -8.02 3.24
C ASP A 77 -12.74 -6.95 3.77
N ILE A 78 -13.06 -5.67 3.56
CA ILE A 78 -12.32 -4.54 4.14
C ILE A 78 -12.88 -4.28 5.54
N CYS A 79 -12.06 -4.49 6.58
CA CYS A 79 -12.40 -4.22 7.98
C CYS A 79 -12.46 -2.72 8.29
#